data_AF-A0A8T5UH97-F1
#
_entry.id   AF-A0A8T5UH97-F1
#
_cell.length_a   1.000
_cell.length_b   1.000
_cell.length_c   1.000
_cell.angle_alpha   90.00
_cell.angle_beta   90.00
_cell.angle_gamma   90.00
#
_symmetry.space_group_name_H-M   'P 1'
#
loop_
_entity.id
_entity.type
_entity.pdbx_description
1 polymer ?
#
loop_
_entity_poly.entity_id
_entity_poly.type
_entity_poly.pdbx_seq_one_letter_code
_entity_poly.pdbx_strand_id
1 'polypeptide(L)' 'MPTDPATVVYNLIQKDPSIIAAAVIQGRDTILYSTDNWDISSDVGRVVSSWNSMNAPFVMLSGVKYSVLQCTSE' A
#
# COMPACT_ATOMS: atom_id res chain seq x y z
N MET A 1 -12.21 -15.13 12.51
CA MET A 1 -12.12 -14.01 13.50
C MET A 1 -11.54 -12.83 12.76
N PRO A 2 -12.05 -11.59 12.90
CA PRO A 2 -11.47 -10.44 12.21
C PRO A 2 -10.12 -10.18 12.88
N THR A 3 -9.05 -10.61 12.23
CA THR A 3 -7.69 -10.34 12.69
C THR A 3 -7.44 -8.86 12.50
N ASP A 4 -7.02 -8.17 13.57
CA ASP A 4 -6.67 -6.77 13.52
C ASP A 4 -5.61 -6.52 12.41
N PRO A 5 -5.77 -5.48 11.57
CA PRO A 5 -4.87 -5.23 10.45
C PRO A 5 -3.41 -5.06 10.88
N ALA A 6 -3.13 -4.58 12.10
CA ALA A 6 -1.77 -4.51 12.62
C ALA A 6 -1.16 -5.91 12.82
N THR A 7 -1.96 -6.88 13.30
CA THR A 7 -1.49 -8.27 13.51
C THR A 7 -1.19 -8.97 12.18
N VAL A 8 -2.00 -8.72 11.14
CA VAL A 8 -1.77 -9.27 9.80
C VAL A 8 -0.48 -8.71 9.20
N VAL A 9 -0.28 -7.39 9.29
CA VAL A 9 0.92 -6.73 8.78
C VAL A 9 2.16 -7.17 9.56
N TYR A 10 2.07 -7.30 10.87
CA TYR A 10 3.17 -7.80 11.69
C TYR A 10 3.60 -9.21 11.29
N ASN A 11 2.64 -10.13 11.12
CA ASN A 11 2.93 -11.50 10.67
C ASN A 11 3.51 -11.53 9.25
N LEU A 12 3.10 -10.62 8.37
CA LEU A 12 3.64 -10.48 7.01
C LEU A 12 5.12 -10.07 7.05
N ILE A 13 5.45 -9.04 7.82
CA ILE A 13 6.83 -8.52 7.96
C ILE A 13 7.73 -9.57 8.64
N GLN A 14 7.22 -10.32 9.61
CA GLN A 14 7.97 -11.42 10.22
C GLN A 14 8.26 -12.57 9.25
N LYS A 15 7.30 -12.87 8.37
CA LYS A 15 7.43 -13.96 7.39
C LYS A 15 8.38 -13.58 6.26
N ASP A 16 8.39 -12.31 5.85
CA ASP A 16 9.24 -11.82 4.78
C ASP A 16 10.04 -10.59 5.22
N PRO A 17 11.33 -10.77 5.60
CA PRO A 17 12.18 -9.69 6.07
C PRO A 17 12.58 -8.69 4.97
N SER A 18 12.23 -8.93 3.70
CA SER A 18 12.45 -7.96 2.63
C SER A 18 11.43 -6.81 2.63
N ILE A 19 10.31 -6.98 3.34
CA ILE A 19 9.26 -5.97 3.46
C ILE A 19 9.69 -4.90 4.46
N ILE A 20 10.00 -3.71 3.95
CA ILE A 20 10.46 -2.56 4.75
C ILE A 20 9.31 -1.74 5.35
N ALA A 21 8.15 -1.75 4.70
CA ALA A 21 6.99 -0.95 5.06
C ALA A 21 5.72 -1.56 4.44
N ALA A 22 4.61 -1.42 5.14
CA ALA A 22 3.30 -1.90 4.70
C ALA A 22 2.18 -0.97 5.18
N ALA A 23 1.10 -0.93 4.41
CA ALA A 23 -0.14 -0.25 4.75
C ALA A 23 -1.35 -1.03 4.21
N VAL A 24 -2.46 -0.95 4.94
CA VAL A 24 -3.75 -1.54 4.61
C VAL A 24 -4.71 -0.40 4.30
N ILE A 25 -5.25 -0.40 3.09
CA ILE A 25 -6.15 0.64 2.60
C ILE A 25 -7.53 0.02 2.36
N GLN A 26 -8.57 0.73 2.78
CA GLN A 26 -9.97 0.38 2.52
C GLN A 26 -10.61 1.44 1.63
N GLY A 27 -11.15 1.01 0.48
CA GLY A 27 -11.80 1.93 -0.46
C GLY A 27 -10.79 2.89 -1.09
N ARG A 28 -11.10 4.19 -1.11
CA ARG A 28 -10.35 5.20 -1.87
C ARG A 28 -9.25 5.90 -1.09
N ASP A 29 -9.54 6.31 0.14
CA ASP A 29 -8.68 7.21 0.91
C ASP A 29 -8.54 6.78 2.39
N THR A 30 -9.18 5.68 2.79
CA THR A 30 -9.17 5.24 4.19
C THR A 30 -7.99 4.29 4.42
N ILE A 31 -7.00 4.74 5.18
CA ILE A 31 -5.92 3.88 5.66
C ILE A 31 -6.36 3.24 6.96
N LEU A 32 -6.53 1.92 6.97
CA LEU A 32 -6.88 1.15 8.17
C LEU A 32 -5.68 0.96 9.10
N TYR A 33 -4.51 0.80 8.50
CA TYR A 33 -3.26 0.62 9.23
C TYR A 33 -2.09 0.99 8.32
N SER A 34 -1.07 1.64 8.88
CA SER A 34 0.22 1.84 8.22
C SER A 34 1.32 1.68 9.26
N THR A 35 2.45 1.15 8.82
CA THR A 35 3.68 1.13 9.62
C THR A 35 4.23 2.55 9.81
N ASP A 36 4.90 2.82 10.93
CA ASP A 36 5.36 4.17 11.30
C ASP A 36 6.58 4.67 10.49
N ASN A 37 7.21 3.80 9.70
CA ASN A 37 8.44 4.10 8.98
C ASN A 37 8.23 4.95 7.70
N TRP A 38 6.98 5.29 7.37
CA TRP A 38 6.62 6.04 6.17
C TRP A 38 5.24 6.67 6.32
N ASP A 39 4.96 7.68 5.49
CA ASP A 39 3.63 8.29 5.38
C ASP A 39 3.17 8.25 3.91
N ILE A 40 1.98 7.68 3.68
CA ILE A 40 1.32 7.59 2.37
C ILE A 40 0.01 8.37 2.30
N SER A 41 -0.38 9.05 3.38
CA SER A 41 -1.67 9.73 3.49
C SER A 41 -1.90 10.75 2.36
N SER A 42 -0.84 11.42 1.89
CA SER A 42 -0.89 12.36 0.77
C SER A 42 -1.00 11.71 -0.61
N ASP A 43 -0.58 10.46 -0.76
CA ASP A 43 -0.45 9.78 -2.05
C ASP A 43 -1.52 8.70 -2.28
N VAL A 44 -2.15 8.20 -1.22
CA VAL A 44 -3.10 7.07 -1.26
C VAL A 44 -4.20 7.25 -2.30
N GLY A 45 -4.82 8.43 -2.36
CA GLY A 45 -5.90 8.69 -3.31
C GLY A 45 -5.45 8.62 -4.77
N ARG A 46 -4.20 9.03 -5.07
CA ARG A 46 -3.61 8.91 -6.41
C ARG A 46 -3.30 7.46 -6.73
N VAL A 47 -2.70 6.72 -5.80
CA VAL A 47 -2.34 5.31 -5.96
C VAL A 47 -3.58 4.45 -6.20
N VAL A 48 -4.64 4.65 -5.42
CA VAL A 48 -5.91 3.92 -5.61
C VAL A 48 -6.58 4.31 -6.92
N SER A 49 -6.51 5.58 -7.33
CA SER A 49 -7.01 6.00 -8.64
C SER A 49 -6.23 5.34 -9.78
N SER A 50 -4.90 5.27 -9.67
CA SER A 50 -4.01 4.58 -10.60
C SER A 50 -4.33 3.07 -10.67
N TRP A 51 -4.54 2.43 -9.52
CA TRP A 51 -4.96 1.03 -9.42
C TRP A 51 -6.30 0.79 -10.12
N ASN A 52 -7.33 1.59 -9.82
CA ASN A 52 -8.65 1.47 -10.44
C ASN A 52 -8.61 1.69 -11.97
N SER A 53 -7.72 2.56 -12.45
CA SER A 53 -7.56 2.80 -13.89
C SER A 53 -6.74 1.73 -14.61
N MET A 54 -5.92 0.97 -13.87
CA MET A 54 -4.96 -0.04 -14.37
C MET A 54 -4.05 0.43 -15.52
N ASN A 55 -3.87 1.74 -15.69
CA ASN A 55 -3.16 2.33 -16.83
C ASN A 55 -2.08 3.33 -16.40
N ALA A 56 -1.69 3.32 -15.12
CA ALA A 56 -0.64 4.20 -14.63
C ALA A 56 0.75 3.61 -14.97
N PRO A 57 1.63 4.34 -15.69
CA PRO A 57 2.98 3.87 -15.97
C PRO A 57 3.91 3.94 -14.74
N PHE A 58 3.56 4.77 -13.76
CA PHE A 58 4.28 4.90 -12.50
C PHE A 58 3.35 5.37 -11.39
N VAL A 59 3.75 5.13 -10.14
CA VAL A 59 3.13 5.67 -8.93
C VAL A 59 4.16 6.42 -8.10
N MET A 60 3.73 7.46 -7.41
CA MET A 60 4.55 8.19 -6.45
C MET A 60 4.10 7.78 -5.05
N LEU A 61 5.04 7.38 -4.20
CA LEU A 61 4.79 7.03 -2.81
C LEU A 61 5.85 7.72 -1.95
N SER A 62 5.44 8.61 -1.05
CA SER A 62 6.34 9.33 -0.14
C SER A 62 7.49 10.05 -0.86
N GLY A 63 7.19 10.64 -2.03
CA GLY A 63 8.16 11.35 -2.87
C GLY A 63 9.07 10.45 -3.74
N VAL A 64 8.98 9.13 -3.62
CA VAL A 64 9.72 8.18 -4.45
C VAL A 64 8.87 7.72 -5.63
N LYS A 65 9.47 7.71 -6.83
CA LYS A 65 8.81 7.26 -8.06
C LYS A 65 9.04 5.77 -8.28
N TYR A 66 7.94 5.02 -8.40
CA TYR A 66 7.96 3.59 -8.70
C TYR A 66 7.33 3.35 -10.07
N SER A 67 8.06 2.69 -10.97
CA SER A 67 7.50 2.27 -12.26
C SER A 67 6.62 1.04 -12.07
N VAL A 68 5.45 1.03 -12.72
CA VAL A 68 4.54 -0.11 -12.66
C VAL A 68 5.05 -1.20 -13.60
N LEU A 69 5.44 -2.34 -13.05
CA LEU A 69 5.86 -3.51 -13.83
C LEU A 69 4.68 -4.42 -14.17
N GLN A 70 3.73 -4.54 -13.24
CA GLN A 70 2.51 -5.34 -13.39
C GLN A 70 1.38 -4.70 -12.57
N CYS A 71 0.15 -4.71 -13.11
CA CYS A 71 -1.06 -4.28 -12.43
C CYS A 71 -2.23 -5.16 -12.93
N THR A 72 -2.75 -6.02 -12.06
CA THR A 72 -3.90 -6.90 -12.32
C THR A 72 -4.94 -6.73 -11.21
N SER A 73 -6.16 -7.18 -11.46
CA SER A 73 -7.29 -7.05 -10.52
C SER A 73 -7.36 -8.16 -9.45
N GLU A 74 -6.33 -8.99 -9.34
CA GLU A 74 -6.20 -10.12 -8.39
C GLU A 74 -5.94 -9.69 -6.94
#